data_AF-A0AA37QPN6-F1
#
_entry.id   AF-A0AA37QPN6-F1
#
_cell.length_a   1.000
_cell.length_b   1.000
_cell.length_c   1.000
_cell.angle_alpha   90.00
_cell.angle_beta   90.00
_cell.angle_gamma   90.00
#
_symmetry.space_group_name_H-M   'P 1'
#
loop_
_entity.id
_entity.type
_entity.pdbx_description
1 polymer ?
#
loop_
_entity_poly.entity_id
_entity_poly.type
_entity_poly.pdbx_seq_one_letter_code
_entity_poly.pdbx_strand_id
1 'polypeptide(L)' 'MSRLTDLEDQIARAERLERTVGDTLTIERLRQFAAECRREREGLTGPDRRAA' A
#
# COMPACT_ATOMS: atom_id res chain seq x y z
N MET A 1 -13.88 10.68 -0.31
CA MET A 1 -12.90 9.73 -0.86
C MET A 1 -13.19 8.36 -0.25
N SER A 2 -12.98 7.28 -1.00
CA SER A 2 -13.19 5.92 -0.50
C SER A 2 -11.88 5.37 0.05
N ARG A 3 -11.94 4.47 1.04
CA ARG A 3 -10.74 3.82 1.59
C ARG A 3 -9.91 3.14 0.51
N LEU A 4 -10.57 2.59 -0.52
CA LEU A 4 -9.91 1.96 -1.66
C LEU A 4 -9.06 2.97 -2.45
N THR A 5 -9.63 4.13 -2.76
CA THR A 5 -8.94 5.23 -3.45
C THR A 5 -7.77 5.75 -2.62
N ASP A 6 -7.96 5.90 -1.30
CA ASP A 6 -6.90 6.34 -0.40
C ASP A 6 -5.71 5.35 -0.39
N LEU A 7 -5.99 4.04 -0.43
CA LEU A 7 -4.96 3.00 -0.48
C LEU A 7 -4.21 3.00 -1.82
N GLU A 8 -4.91 3.19 -2.94
CA GLU A 8 -4.28 3.30 -4.26
C GLU A 8 -3.33 4.49 -4.35
N ASP A 9 -3.75 5.65 -3.83
CA ASP A 9 -2.92 6.85 -3.78
C ASP A 9 -1.69 6.67 -2.87
N GLN A 10 -1.87 6.00 -1.72
CA GLN A 10 -0.77 5.70 -0.80
C GLN A 10 0.26 4.76 -1.42
N ILE A 11 -0.18 3.71 -2.13
CA ILE A 11 0.70 2.78 -2.85
C ILE A 11 1.50 3.55 -3.90
N ALA A 12 0.81 4.29 -4.78
CA ALA A 12 1.46 5.03 -5.86
C ALA A 12 2.45 6.07 -5.33
N ARG A 13 2.14 6.72 -4.20
CA ARG A 13 3.05 7.68 -3.57
C ARG A 13 4.27 7.00 -2.96
N ALA A 14 4.10 5.86 -2.29
CA ALA A 14 5.22 5.13 -1.70
C ALA A 14 6.20 4.63 -2.77
N GLU A 15 5.69 4.09 -3.88
CA GLU A 15 6.50 3.62 -5.01
C GLU A 15 7.26 4.76 -5.70
N ARG A 16 6.66 5.96 -5.79
CA ARG A 16 7.36 7.16 -6.28
C ARG A 16 8.48 7.58 -5.33
N LEU A 17 8.20 7.64 -4.03
CA LEU A 17 9.19 8.04 -3.02
C LEU A 17 10.38 7.07 -2.99
N GLU A 18 10.12 5.76 -3.11
CA GLU A 18 11.14 4.72 -3.16
C GLU A 18 12.18 4.99 -4.24
N ARG A 19 11.74 5.49 -5.40
CA ARG A 19 12.62 5.79 -6.56
C ARG A 19 13.41 7.08 -6.40
N THR A 20 13.00 7.97 -5.50
CA THR A 20 13.59 9.30 -5.31
C THR A 20 14.49 9.40 -4.08
N VAL A 21 14.31 8.53 -3.10
CA VAL A 21 15.10 8.53 -1.87
C VAL A 21 16.33 7.64 -2.04
N GLY A 22 17.49 8.10 -1.56
CA GLY A 22 18.75 7.34 -1.59
C GLY A 22 19.05 6.54 -0.32
N ASP A 23 18.28 6.73 0.74
CA ASP A 23 18.45 6.02 2.02
C ASP A 23 17.80 4.64 1.98
N THR A 24 18.62 3.60 2.16
CA THR A 24 18.19 2.19 2.08
C THR A 24 17.12 1.83 3.10
N LEU A 25 17.23 2.31 4.34
CA LEU A 25 16.25 2.01 5.38
C LEU A 25 14.88 2.63 5.04
N THR A 26 14.88 3.82 4.48
CA THR A 26 13.66 4.51 4.02
C THR A 26 13.05 3.78 2.83
N ILE A 27 13.86 3.31 1.87
CA ILE A 27 13.40 2.47 0.75
C ILE A 27 12.70 1.21 1.27
N GLU A 28 13.30 0.49 2.22
CA GLU A 28 12.72 -0.73 2.80
C GLU A 28 11.39 -0.46 3.50
N ARG A 29 11.31 0.63 4.27
CA ARG A 29 10.07 1.05 4.94
C ARG A 29 8.97 1.42 3.94
N LEU A 30 9.31 2.13 2.86
CA LEU A 30 8.35 2.48 1.80
C LEU A 30 7.83 1.23 1.08
N ARG A 31 8.70 0.26 0.79
CA ARG A 31 8.32 -1.04 0.22
C ARG A 31 7.40 -1.82 1.13
N GLN A 32 7.73 -1.88 2.43
CA GLN A 32 6.90 -2.56 3.43
C GLN A 32 5.51 -1.90 3.51
N PHE A 33 5.48 -0.57 3.61
CA PHE A 33 4.23 0.19 3.64
C PHE A 33 3.37 -0.06 2.40
N ALA A 34 3.95 0.01 1.19
CA ALA A 34 3.22 -0.29 -0.04
C ALA A 34 2.71 -1.74 -0.09
N ALA A 35 3.43 -2.70 0.50
CA ALA A 35 2.97 -4.08 0.61
C ALA A 35 1.80 -4.23 1.60
N GLU A 36 1.81 -3.49 2.71
CA GLU A 36 0.69 -3.44 3.67
C GLU A 36 -0.57 -2.85 3.04
N CYS A 37 -0.46 -1.71 2.35
CA CYS A 37 -1.59 -1.11 1.66
C CYS A 37 -2.18 -2.03 0.58
N ARG A 38 -1.34 -2.79 -0.14
CA ARG A 38 -1.81 -3.78 -1.12
C ARG A 38 -2.62 -4.91 -0.47
N ARG A 39 -2.14 -5.45 0.65
CA ARG A 39 -2.89 -6.47 1.42
C ARG A 39 -4.23 -5.96 1.92
N GLU A 40 -4.26 -4.73 2.43
CA GLU A 40 -5.51 -4.13 2.88
C GLU A 40 -6.48 -3.91 1.71
N ARG A 41 -5.98 -3.40 0.58
CA ARG A 41 -6.76 -3.23 -0.64
C ARG A 41 -7.36 -4.56 -1.11
N GLU A 42 -6.56 -5.62 -1.15
CA GLU A 42 -7.01 -6.98 -1.47
C GLU A 42 -8.07 -7.49 -0.48
N GLY A 43 -7.96 -7.14 0.80
CA GLY A 43 -8.98 -7.45 1.80
C GLY A 43 -10.31 -6.70 1.59
N LEU A 44 -10.26 -5.51 1.00
CA LEU A 44 -11.45 -4.69 0.69
C LEU A 44 -12.08 -5.05 -0.68
N THR A 45 -11.30 -5.58 -1.62
CA THR A 45 -11.77 -6.00 -2.96
C THR A 45 -12.02 -7.50 -3.08
N GLY A 46 -11.50 -8.30 -2.16
CA GLY A 46 -11.72 -9.73 -2.11
C GLY A 46 -13.17 -10.07 -1.74
N PRO A 47 -13.67 -11.27 -2.13
CA PRO A 47 -14.99 -11.72 -1.72
C PRO A 47 -15.03 -11.80 -0.19
N ASP A 48 -15.99 -11.07 0.38
CA ASP A 48 -16.23 -10.86 1.80
C ASP A 48 -15.86 -12.08 2.67
N ARG A 49 -14.69 -12.07 3.31
CA ARG A 49 -14.27 -13.10 4.28
C ARG A 49 -14.93 -12.86 5.64
N ARG A 50 -16.21 -12.47 5.64
CA ARG A 50 -17.09 -12.39 6.83
C ARG A 50 -17.99 -13.62 6.99
N ALA A 51 -17.84 -14.63 6.15
CA ALA A 51 -18.44 -15.94 6.33
C ALA A 51 -17.36 -17.00 6.60
N ALA A 52 -16.81 -17.01 7.82
CA ALA A 52 -16.09 -18.14 8.40
C ALA A 52 -16.28 -18.12 9.92
#